data_AF-A0A4Q3C6I2-F1
#
_entry.id   AF-A0A4Q3C6I2-F1
#
_cell.length_a   1.000
_cell.length_b   1.000
_cell.length_c   1.000
_cell.angle_alpha   90.00
_cell.angle_beta   90.00
_cell.angle_gamma   90.00
#
_symmetry.space_group_name_H-M   'P 1'
#
loop_
_entity.id
_entity.type
_entity.pdbx_description
1 polymer ?
#
loop_
_entity_poly.entity_id
_entity_poly.type
_entity_poly.pdbx_seq_one_letter_code
_entity_poly.pdbx_strand_id
1 'polypeptide(L)' 'MTQPFGAWLVAQTNRTGWISDLAKAAKADRGFPRDGDPDAVRSHLSGKQADSDMLEAVDDAENIWLRR' A
#
# COMPACT_ATOMS: atom_id res chain seq x y z
N MET A 1 4.64 19.26 -3.69
CA MET A 1 5.34 18.00 -3.39
C MET A 1 4.28 16.92 -3.22
N THR A 2 4.14 16.03 -4.19
CA THR A 2 3.14 14.95 -4.17
C THR A 2 3.67 13.86 -3.24
N GLN A 3 3.00 13.59 -2.13
CA GLN A 3 3.42 12.53 -1.19
C GLN A 3 3.46 11.17 -1.92
N PRO A 4 4.54 10.37 -1.78
CA PRO A 4 4.68 9.08 -2.43
C PRO A 4 3.57 8.11 -1.99
N PHE A 5 3.24 7.16 -2.87
CA PHE A 5 2.16 6.20 -2.63
C PHE A 5 2.42 5.39 -1.36
N GLY A 6 3.64 4.89 -1.17
CA GLY A 6 3.99 4.10 0.02
C GLY A 6 3.75 4.85 1.33
N ALA A 7 4.14 6.13 1.41
CA ALA A 7 3.97 6.95 2.59
C ALA A 7 2.49 7.27 2.83
N TRP A 8 1.73 7.49 1.76
CA TRP A 8 0.29 7.70 1.84
C TRP A 8 -0.43 6.42 2.30
N LEU A 9 -0.04 5.24 1.80
CA LEU A 9 -0.65 3.95 2.14
C LEU A 9 -0.48 3.64 3.62
N VAL A 10 0.72 3.83 4.17
CA VAL A 10 1.00 3.61 5.60
C VAL A 10 0.17 4.55 6.50
N ALA A 11 -0.29 5.69 5.99
CA ALA A 11 -1.20 6.58 6.71
C ALA A 11 -2.67 6.14 6.66
N GLN A 12 -3.05 5.20 5.78
CA GLN A 12 -4.44 4.74 5.62
C GLN A 12 -4.89 3.73 6.70
N THR A 13 -4.16 3.61 7.82
CA THR A 13 -4.52 2.69 8.91
C THR A 13 -5.85 3.03 9.59
N ASN A 14 -6.34 4.26 9.43
CA ASN A 14 -7.60 4.73 10.00
C ASN A 14 -8.81 4.53 9.09
N ARG A 15 -8.61 3.95 7.90
CA ARG A 15 -9.74 3.55 7.03
C ARG A 15 -10.38 2.27 7.58
N THR A 16 -11.57 1.97 7.07
CA THR A 16 -12.23 0.68 7.27
C THR A 16 -12.05 -0.19 6.03
N GLY A 17 -11.96 -1.50 6.21
CA GLY A 17 -11.85 -2.49 5.13
C GLY A 17 -10.40 -2.90 4.82
N TRP A 18 -10.25 -3.68 3.75
CA TRP A 18 -9.00 -4.32 3.32
C TRP A 18 -7.79 -3.39 3.13
N ILE A 19 -8.01 -2.14 2.70
CA ILE A 19 -6.95 -1.12 2.58
C ILE A 19 -6.33 -0.80 3.95
N SER A 20 -7.12 -0.84 5.02
CA SER A 20 -6.62 -0.57 6.38
C SER A 20 -5.77 -1.72 6.91
N ASP A 21 -6.09 -2.96 6.58
CA ASP A 21 -5.29 -4.14 6.88
C ASP A 21 -3.99 -4.14 6.08
N LEU A 22 -4.06 -3.79 4.79
CA LEU A 22 -2.88 -3.57 3.96
C LEU A 22 -1.98 -2.46 4.54
N ALA A 23 -2.55 -1.33 4.95
CA ALA A 23 -1.81 -0.23 5.57
C ALA A 23 -1.13 -0.64 6.89
N LYS A 24 -1.80 -1.46 7.71
CA LYS A 24 -1.22 -2.01 8.95
C LYS A 24 -0.07 -2.97 8.64
N ALA A 25 -0.24 -3.85 7.66
CA ALA A 25 0.81 -4.76 7.22
C ALA A 25 2.03 -3.99 6.68
N ALA A 26 1.81 -3.00 5.82
CA ALA A 26 2.84 -2.11 5.30
C ALA A 26 3.55 -1.31 6.42
N LYS A 27 2.81 -0.89 7.46
CA LYS A 27 3.39 -0.21 8.62
C LYS A 27 4.27 -1.13 9.47
N ALA A 28 3.86 -2.38 9.66
CA ALA A 28 4.61 -3.40 10.40
C ALA A 28 5.88 -3.84 9.65
N ASP A 29 5.87 -3.73 8.32
CA ASP A 29 6.99 -4.10 7.46
C ASP A 29 8.07 -3.01 7.42
N ARG A 30 9.23 -3.31 8.01
CA ARG A 30 10.38 -2.39 8.03
C ARG A 30 11.04 -2.22 6.66
N GLY A 31 10.90 -3.19 5.77
CA GLY A 31 11.43 -3.13 4.41
C GLY A 31 10.47 -2.48 3.42
N PHE A 32 9.29 -2.04 3.88
CA PHE A 32 8.28 -1.47 3.01
C PHE A 32 8.78 -0.20 2.31
N PRO A 33 8.61 -0.07 0.99
CA PRO A 33 9.09 1.08 0.22
C PRO A 33 8.17 2.30 0.45
N ARG A 34 8.38 3.02 1.57
CA ARG A 34 7.57 4.20 1.94
C ARG A 34 7.72 5.34 0.94
N ASP A 35 8.90 5.53 0.37
CA ASP A 35 9.13 6.54 -0.66
C ASP A 35 8.89 5.99 -2.08
N GLY A 36 8.35 4.78 -2.18
CA GLY A 36 8.08 4.11 -3.45
C GLY A 36 6.71 4.43 -4.04
N ASP A 37 6.64 4.22 -5.36
CA ASP A 37 5.44 4.27 -6.18
C ASP A 37 4.60 2.98 -6.04
N PRO A 38 3.35 2.94 -6.56
CA PRO A 38 2.49 1.76 -6.50
C PRO A 38 3.17 0.48 -7.00
N ASP A 39 3.95 0.58 -8.08
CA ASP A 39 4.66 -0.55 -8.67
C ASP A 39 5.74 -1.12 -7.74
N ALA A 40 6.47 -0.26 -7.01
CA ALA A 40 7.45 -0.68 -6.01
C ALA A 40 6.79 -1.40 -4.84
N VAL A 41 5.63 -0.91 -4.38
CA VAL A 41 4.83 -1.56 -3.34
C VAL A 41 4.31 -2.92 -3.82
N ARG A 42 3.81 -3.00 -5.06
CA ARG A 42 3.27 -4.23 -5.66
C ARG A 42 4.35 -5.29 -5.84
N SER A 43 5.52 -4.89 -6.34
CA SER A 43 6.69 -5.75 -6.50
C SER A 43 7.17 -6.28 -5.14
N HIS A 44 7.20 -5.43 -4.13
CA HIS A 44 7.57 -5.82 -2.76
C HIS A 44 6.60 -6.82 -2.14
N LEU A 45 5.30 -6.62 -2.32
CA LEU A 45 4.26 -7.54 -1.83
C LEU A 45 4.28 -8.86 -2.60
N SER A 46 4.41 -8.82 -3.93
CA SER A 46 4.56 -10.01 -4.77
C SER A 46 5.79 -10.85 -4.36
N GLY A 47 6.92 -10.20 -4.06
CA GLY A 47 8.12 -10.86 -3.56
C GLY A 47 7.95 -11.53 -2.19
N LYS A 48 6.91 -11.17 -1.42
CA LYS A 48 6.57 -11.79 -0.13
C LYS A 48 5.50 -12.87 -0.22
N GLN A 49 5.12 -13.29 -1.44
CA GLN A 49 3.99 -14.18 -1.67
C GLN A 49 2.68 -13.62 -1.09
N ALA A 50 2.47 -12.31 -1.22
CA ALA A 50 1.19 -11.71 -0.85
C ALA A 50 0.07 -12.36 -1.66
N ASP A 51 -1.05 -12.65 -0.97
CA ASP A 51 -2.24 -13.20 -1.61
C ASP A 51 -2.80 -12.22 -2.65
N SER A 52 -3.56 -12.77 -3.61
CA SER A 52 -4.16 -11.97 -4.69
C SER A 52 -5.03 -10.82 -4.14
N ASP A 53 -5.71 -11.06 -3.01
CA ASP A 53 -6.53 -10.06 -2.30
C ASP A 53 -5.70 -8.88 -1.78
N MET A 54 -4.45 -9.11 -1.37
CA MET A 54 -3.54 -8.05 -0.93
C MET A 54 -3.09 -7.17 -2.09
N LEU A 55 -2.87 -7.77 -3.27
CA LEU A 55 -2.53 -7.03 -4.48
C LEU A 55 -3.73 -6.23 -5.00
N GLU A 56 -4.95 -6.79 -4.91
CA GLU A 56 -6.17 -6.08 -5.25
C GLU A 56 -6.38 -4.85 -4.35
N ALA A 57 -6.12 -4.99 -3.04
CA ALA A 57 -6.15 -3.85 -2.12
C ALA A 57 -5.12 -2.75 -2.48
N VAL A 58 -4.01 -3.08 -3.16
CA VAL A 58 -3.04 -2.10 -3.68
C VAL A 58 -3.63 -1.35 -4.87
N ASP A 59 -4.26 -2.05 -5.82
CA ASP A 59 -4.90 -1.42 -6.98
C ASP A 59 -6.03 -0.47 -6.54
N ASP A 60 -6.81 -0.89 -5.55
CA ASP A 60 -7.90 -0.09 -4.99
C ASP A 60 -7.36 1.16 -4.26
N ALA A 61 -6.29 0.98 -3.48
CA ALA A 61 -5.60 2.06 -2.81
C ALA A 61 -4.95 3.04 -3.81
N GLU A 62 -4.38 2.54 -4.91
CA GLU A 62 -3.80 3.34 -5.99
C GLU A 62 -4.87 4.23 -6.64
N ASN A 63 -6.04 3.66 -6.96
CA ASN A 63 -7.16 4.42 -7.52
C ASN A 63 -7.59 5.58 -6.60
N ILE A 64 -7.59 5.39 -5.29
CA ILE A 64 -7.91 6.45 -4.33
C ILE A 64 -6.80 7.49 -4.29
N TRP A 65 -5.54 7.06 -4.30
CA TRP A 65 -4.39 7.95 -4.27
C TRP A 65 -4.33 8.85 -5.51
N LEU A 66 -4.62 8.31 -6.69
CA LEU A 66 -4.70 9.07 -7.95
C LEU A 66 -5.85 10.08 -7.97
N ARG A 67 -6.87 9.87 -7.12
CA ARG A 67 -8.07 10.72 -7.03
C ARG A 67 -8.08 11.66 -5.81
N ARG A 68 -6.98 11.73 -5.05
CA ARG A 68 -6.89 12.51 -3.80
C ARG A 68 -6.70 14.02 -4.02
#